data_AF-A0A3B7MVX6-F1
#
_entry.id   AF-A0A3B7MVX6-F1
#
_cell.length_a   1.000
_cell.length_b   1.000
_cell.length_c   1.000
_cell.angle_alpha   90.00
_cell.angle_beta   90.00
_cell.angle_gamma   90.00
#
_symmetry.space_group_name_H-M   'P 1'
#
loop_
_entity.id
_entity.type
_entity.pdbx_description
1 polymer ?
#
loop_
_entity_poly.entity_id
_entity_poly.type
_entity_poly.pdbx_seq_one_letter_code
_entity_poly.pdbx_strand_id
1 'polypeptide(L)'
;MHWLLYIGILSGTFFVMEAITWLTHKFVMHGFLWSLHQDHHQPQPGFFEKNDAFFIIFAIPSFLCILFGSLDKIYWLQAIGFGIMAYGVAYFLIHDVIIHQRFKWFSRSNNTYIRAIRWAHKMHHRHLDKQDGESFGMLYVHKKYWAKVRRDKKLLENKR
;
A
#
# COMPACT_ATOMS: atom_id res chain seq x y z
N MET A 1 16.24 3.26 25.38
CA MET A 1 15.86 4.35 24.45
C MET A 1 14.62 5.04 25.00
N HIS A 2 14.50 6.37 24.89
CA HIS A 2 13.31 7.07 25.33
C HIS A 2 12.09 6.68 24.48
N TRP A 3 10.92 6.47 25.09
CA TRP A 3 9.72 5.99 24.40
C TRP A 3 9.25 6.95 23.29
N LEU A 4 9.37 8.27 23.49
CA LEU A 4 9.09 9.25 22.43
C LEU A 4 9.97 9.07 21.20
N LEU A 5 11.26 8.75 21.39
CA LEU A 5 12.17 8.53 20.28
C LEU A 5 11.83 7.22 19.57
N TYR A 6 11.45 6.18 20.31
CA TYR A 6 10.96 4.92 19.74
C TYR A 6 9.75 5.15 18.82
N ILE A 7 8.72 5.83 19.35
CA ILE A 7 7.50 6.14 18.61
C ILE A 7 7.83 7.04 17.41
N GLY A 8 8.70 8.04 17.60
CA GLY A 8 9.14 8.94 16.54
C GLY A 8 9.82 8.20 15.39
N ILE A 9 10.72 7.26 15.69
CA ILE A 9 11.39 6.43 14.68
C ILE A 9 10.37 5.54 13.97
N LEU A 10 9.52 4.83 14.72
CA LEU A 10 8.50 3.95 14.14
C LEU A 10 7.56 4.71 13.20
N SER A 11 7.01 5.85 13.66
CA SER A 11 6.12 6.68 12.86
C SER A 11 6.86 7.30 11.67
N GLY A 12 8.10 7.75 11.86
CA GLY A 12 8.95 8.24 10.78
C GLY A 12 9.16 7.19 9.70
N THR A 13 9.54 5.97 10.09
CA THR A 13 9.68 4.82 9.18
C THR A 13 8.36 4.53 8.46
N PHE A 14 7.22 4.52 9.16
CA PHE A 14 5.92 4.30 8.53
C PHE A 14 5.64 5.29 7.39
N PHE A 15 5.93 6.59 7.58
CA PHE A 15 5.70 7.59 6.52
C PHE A 15 6.73 7.48 5.39
N VAL A 16 8.00 7.21 5.71
CA VAL A 16 9.06 6.98 4.71
C VAL A 16 8.74 5.77 3.84
N MET A 17 8.10 4.75 4.40
CA MET A 17 7.70 3.56 3.66
C MET A 17 6.76 3.88 2.48
N GLU A 18 5.91 4.91 2.55
CA GLU A 18 5.08 5.32 1.39
C GLU A 18 5.95 5.75 0.21
N ALA A 19 7.05 6.46 0.45
CA ALA A 19 7.98 6.83 -0.62
C ALA A 19 8.75 5.61 -1.14
N ILE A 20 9.19 4.73 -0.24
CA ILE A 20 9.89 3.49 -0.61
C ILE A 20 8.98 2.59 -1.45
N THR A 21 7.73 2.38 -1.05
CA THR A 21 6.79 1.54 -1.79
C THR A 21 6.41 2.17 -3.11
N TRP A 22 6.25 3.50 -3.18
CA TRP A 22 6.03 4.18 -4.46
C TRP A 22 7.21 3.94 -5.44
N LEU A 23 8.45 4.08 -4.96
CA LEU A 23 9.65 3.85 -5.77
C LEU A 23 9.76 2.39 -6.20
N THR A 24 9.56 1.45 -5.27
CA THR A 24 9.58 0.02 -5.55
C THR A 24 8.48 -0.34 -6.54
N HIS A 25 7.26 0.16 -6.36
CA HIS A 25 6.15 -0.12 -7.24
C HIS A 25 6.43 0.37 -8.66
N LYS A 26 6.90 1.62 -8.81
CA LYS A 26 7.18 2.20 -10.12
C LYS A 26 8.40 1.59 -10.83
N PHE A 27 9.51 1.40 -10.11
CA PHE A 27 10.79 1.06 -10.74
C PHE A 27 11.18 -0.41 -10.62
N VAL A 28 10.66 -1.12 -9.62
CA VAL A 28 10.96 -2.53 -9.38
C VAL A 28 9.82 -3.41 -9.88
N MET A 29 8.61 -3.19 -9.38
CA MET A 29 7.42 -4.00 -9.70
C MET A 29 6.98 -3.77 -11.15
N HIS A 30 6.91 -2.52 -11.60
CA HIS A 30 6.73 -2.16 -13.03
C HIS A 30 8.03 -2.21 -13.85
N GLY A 31 9.14 -2.67 -13.26
CA GLY A 31 10.44 -2.77 -13.90
C GLY A 31 10.88 -4.21 -14.11
N PHE A 32 11.94 -4.61 -13.41
CA PHE A 32 12.57 -5.91 -13.56
C PHE A 32 11.83 -7.05 -12.82
N LEU A 33 10.99 -6.74 -11.84
CA LEU A 33 10.11 -7.72 -11.17
C LEU A 33 8.68 -7.70 -11.71
N TRP A 34 8.48 -7.22 -12.93
CA TRP A 34 7.16 -7.26 -13.59
C TRP A 34 6.57 -8.66 -13.67
N SER A 35 7.40 -9.70 -13.85
CA SER A 35 6.92 -11.09 -13.85
C SER A 35 6.22 -11.52 -12.56
N LEU A 36 6.49 -10.86 -11.42
CA LEU A 36 5.79 -11.06 -10.16
C LEU A 36 4.57 -10.14 -10.00
N HIS A 37 4.48 -9.04 -10.74
CA HIS A 37 3.40 -8.06 -10.61
C HIS A 37 2.37 -8.12 -11.75
N GLN A 38 2.70 -8.80 -12.85
CA GLN A 38 1.89 -8.83 -14.05
C GLN A 38 0.52 -9.46 -13.83
N ASP A 39 0.43 -10.56 -13.09
CA ASP A 39 -0.83 -11.25 -12.84
C ASP A 39 -1.79 -10.47 -11.94
N HIS A 40 -1.26 -9.51 -11.20
CA HIS A 40 -2.04 -8.53 -10.46
C HIS A 40 -2.66 -7.46 -11.39
N HIS A 41 -1.94 -7.03 -12.44
CA HIS A 41 -2.48 -6.15 -13.49
C HIS A 41 -3.37 -6.88 -14.50
N GLN A 42 -3.12 -8.16 -14.71
CA GLN A 42 -3.80 -9.02 -15.67
C GLN A 42 -4.43 -10.20 -14.92
N PRO A 43 -5.55 -9.96 -14.19
CA PRO A 43 -6.08 -10.90 -13.21
C PRO A 43 -6.34 -12.27 -13.83
N GLN A 44 -5.79 -13.30 -13.20
CA GLN A 44 -6.03 -14.69 -13.54
C GLN A 44 -7.02 -15.32 -12.55
N PRO A 45 -7.77 -16.35 -12.94
CA PRO A 45 -8.60 -17.10 -11.99
C PRO A 45 -7.75 -17.67 -10.86
N GLY A 46 -8.09 -17.36 -9.61
CA GLY A 46 -7.38 -17.87 -8.45
C GLY A 46 -7.48 -16.93 -7.25
N PHE A 47 -7.11 -17.44 -6.08
CA PHE A 47 -6.99 -16.61 -4.87
C PHE A 47 -5.61 -15.99 -4.74
N PHE A 48 -4.55 -16.74 -5.07
CA PHE A 48 -3.16 -16.31 -4.94
C PHE A 48 -2.66 -15.65 -6.22
N GLU A 49 -1.83 -14.63 -6.04
CA GLU A 49 -1.13 -13.92 -7.11
C GLU A 49 0.38 -14.03 -6.84
N LYS A 50 1.21 -14.07 -7.88
CA LYS A 50 2.68 -13.97 -7.75
C LYS A 50 3.07 -12.68 -7.04
N ASN A 51 2.22 -11.65 -7.15
CA ASN A 51 2.36 -10.39 -6.45
C ASN A 51 2.38 -10.55 -4.92
N ASP A 52 1.80 -11.63 -4.38
CA ASP A 52 1.88 -11.94 -2.96
C ASP A 52 3.32 -12.14 -2.47
N ALA A 53 4.27 -12.45 -3.37
CA ALA A 53 5.69 -12.52 -3.05
C ALA A 53 6.23 -11.20 -2.49
N PHE A 54 5.67 -10.04 -2.87
CA PHE A 54 6.09 -8.76 -2.32
C PHE A 54 5.82 -8.64 -0.82
N PHE A 55 4.79 -9.30 -0.28
CA PHE A 55 4.60 -9.36 1.18
C PHE A 55 5.79 -10.01 1.86
N ILE A 56 6.32 -11.09 1.29
CA ILE A 56 7.50 -11.79 1.84
C ILE A 56 8.75 -10.92 1.68
N ILE A 57 8.94 -10.30 0.51
CA ILE A 57 10.09 -9.42 0.23
C ILE A 57 10.16 -8.27 1.24
N PHE A 58 9.03 -7.66 1.61
CA PHE A 58 9.01 -6.61 2.64
C PHE A 58 9.00 -7.15 4.07
N ALA A 59 8.44 -8.33 4.32
CA ALA A 59 8.41 -8.94 5.64
C ALA A 59 9.81 -9.37 6.11
N ILE A 60 10.70 -9.84 5.21
CA ILE A 60 12.06 -10.26 5.56
C ILE A 60 12.86 -9.12 6.23
N PRO A 61 13.08 -7.94 5.61
CA PRO A 61 13.84 -6.86 6.25
C PRO A 61 13.15 -6.34 7.51
N SER A 62 11.81 -6.29 7.54
CA SER A 62 11.02 -5.97 8.73
C SER A 62 11.33 -6.92 9.89
N PHE A 63 11.27 -8.22 9.62
CA PHE A 63 11.53 -9.27 10.60
C PHE A 63 12.98 -9.24 11.09
N LEU A 64 13.96 -9.10 10.19
CA LEU A 64 15.37 -9.04 10.57
C LEU A 64 15.66 -7.83 11.47
N CYS A 65 15.08 -6.66 11.17
CA CYS A 65 15.20 -5.48 12.02
C CYS A 65 14.60 -5.72 13.42
N ILE A 66 13.43 -6.37 13.50
CA ILE A 66 12.81 -6.72 14.78
C ILE A 66 13.66 -7.74 15.53
N LEU A 67 14.13 -8.80 14.86
CA LEU A 67 14.88 -9.90 15.47
C LEU A 67 16.20 -9.40 16.05
N PHE A 68 17.08 -8.82 15.23
CA PHE A 68 18.38 -8.34 15.68
C PHE A 68 18.24 -7.13 16.61
N GLY A 69 17.25 -6.25 16.36
CA GLY A 69 16.92 -5.17 17.27
C GLY A 69 16.52 -5.66 18.66
N SER A 70 15.87 -6.81 18.76
CA SER A 70 15.45 -7.43 20.03
C SER A 70 16.61 -8.18 20.70
N LEU A 71 17.35 -9.00 19.95
CA LEU A 71 18.46 -9.81 20.48
C LEU A 71 19.58 -8.93 21.03
N ASP A 72 19.98 -7.90 20.30
CA ASP A 72 21.10 -7.04 20.66
C ASP A 72 20.67 -5.79 21.45
N LYS A 73 19.36 -5.71 21.81
CA LYS A 73 18.74 -4.55 22.49
C LYS A 73 18.94 -3.22 21.74
N ILE A 74 19.05 -3.29 20.42
CA ILE A 74 19.15 -2.14 19.51
C ILE A 74 17.74 -1.64 19.20
N TYR A 75 17.13 -0.95 20.16
CA TYR A 75 15.71 -0.58 20.11
C TYR A 75 15.32 0.37 18.96
N TRP A 76 16.26 1.17 18.44
CA TRP A 76 15.97 2.01 17.27
C TRP A 76 15.82 1.16 16.00
N LEU A 77 16.60 0.08 15.86
CA LEU A 77 16.49 -0.86 14.75
C LEU A 77 15.20 -1.66 14.86
N GLN A 78 14.84 -2.06 16.08
CA GLN A 78 13.56 -2.67 16.37
C GLN A 78 12.38 -1.76 15.99
N ALA A 79 12.45 -0.47 16.33
CA ALA A 79 11.43 0.52 15.98
C ALA A 79 11.26 0.68 14.46
N ILE A 80 12.36 0.65 13.69
CA ILE A 80 12.32 0.64 12.22
C ILE A 80 11.56 -0.60 11.73
N GLY A 81 11.92 -1.78 12.22
CA GLY A 81 11.25 -3.03 11.85
C GLY A 81 9.74 -3.00 12.12
N PHE A 82 9.32 -2.48 13.27
CA PHE A 82 7.90 -2.30 13.57
C PHE A 82 7.23 -1.22 12.70
N GLY A 83 7.94 -0.17 12.29
CA GLY A 83 7.44 0.84 11.35
C GLY A 83 7.16 0.25 9.96
N ILE A 84 8.07 -0.60 9.46
CA ILE A 84 7.89 -1.34 8.21
C ILE A 84 6.68 -2.28 8.33
N MET A 85 6.60 -3.05 9.40
CA MET A 85 5.48 -3.96 9.66
C MET A 85 4.14 -3.21 9.71
N ALA A 86 4.06 -2.10 10.44
CA ALA A 86 2.86 -1.28 10.54
C ALA A 86 2.41 -0.76 9.16
N TYR A 87 3.35 -0.32 8.33
CA TYR A 87 3.04 0.07 6.95
C TYR A 87 2.56 -1.12 6.13
N GLY A 88 3.22 -2.29 6.24
CA GLY A 88 2.80 -3.52 5.55
C GLY A 88 1.37 -3.94 5.90
N VAL A 89 0.98 -3.86 7.18
CA VAL A 89 -0.41 -4.12 7.62
C VAL A 89 -1.37 -3.10 7.01
N ALA A 90 -1.02 -1.81 7.04
CA ALA A 90 -1.84 -0.77 6.41
C ALA A 90 -2.00 -1.02 4.91
N TYR A 91 -0.90 -1.36 4.22
CA TYR A 91 -0.90 -1.70 2.80
C TYR A 91 -1.85 -2.84 2.51
N PHE A 92 -1.72 -3.98 3.20
CA PHE A 92 -2.61 -5.13 3.05
C PHE A 92 -4.09 -4.77 3.26
N LEU A 93 -4.40 -4.04 4.33
CA LEU A 93 -5.78 -3.63 4.62
C LEU A 93 -6.36 -2.74 3.52
N ILE A 94 -5.58 -1.78 3.01
CA ILE A 94 -6.08 -0.91 1.95
C ILE A 94 -6.15 -1.67 0.60
N HIS A 95 -5.09 -2.38 0.24
CA HIS A 95 -4.93 -3.01 -1.07
C HIS A 95 -5.84 -4.24 -1.22
N ASP A 96 -5.66 -5.25 -0.40
CA ASP A 96 -6.29 -6.56 -0.56
C ASP A 96 -7.71 -6.59 0.00
N VAL A 97 -7.95 -5.90 1.12
CA VAL A 97 -9.26 -5.90 1.79
C VAL A 97 -10.17 -4.81 1.22
N ILE A 98 -9.68 -3.58 1.07
CA ILE A 98 -10.54 -2.44 0.69
C ILE A 98 -10.65 -2.27 -0.83
N ILE A 99 -9.56 -2.44 -1.60
CA ILE A 99 -9.56 -2.21 -3.04
C ILE A 99 -9.89 -3.49 -3.82
N HIS A 100 -9.07 -4.53 -3.70
CA HIS A 100 -9.26 -5.80 -4.42
C HIS A 100 -10.35 -6.68 -3.80
N GLN A 101 -10.72 -6.44 -2.55
CA GLN A 101 -11.73 -7.22 -1.82
C GLN A 101 -11.49 -8.73 -1.86
N ARG A 102 -10.22 -9.16 -1.86
CA ARG A 102 -9.82 -10.56 -1.64
C ARG A 102 -10.38 -11.07 -0.30
N PHE A 103 -10.53 -10.16 0.66
CA PHE A 103 -11.25 -10.35 1.91
C PHE A 103 -12.41 -9.36 2.04
N LYS A 104 -13.62 -9.83 2.35
CA LYS A 104 -14.85 -9.02 2.32
C LYS A 104 -15.17 -8.28 3.63
N TRP A 105 -14.16 -7.80 4.37
CA TRP A 105 -14.38 -7.18 5.69
C TRP A 105 -14.94 -5.75 5.65
N PHE A 106 -14.65 -4.98 4.59
CA PHE A 106 -15.04 -3.56 4.47
C PHE A 106 -15.70 -3.20 3.14
N SER A 107 -16.39 -4.16 2.53
CA SER A 107 -16.93 -4.04 1.17
C SER A 107 -17.93 -2.89 0.98
N ARG A 108 -18.64 -2.48 2.04
CA ARG A 108 -19.69 -1.45 2.02
C ARG A 108 -19.22 -0.03 2.39
N SER A 109 -17.93 0.20 2.57
CA SER A 109 -17.45 1.52 2.98
C SER A 109 -17.66 2.59 1.89
N ASN A 110 -18.31 3.71 2.26
CA ASN A 110 -18.60 4.87 1.41
C ASN A 110 -17.81 6.14 1.82
N ASN A 111 -16.74 5.97 2.59
CA ASN A 111 -15.87 7.08 2.97
C ASN A 111 -15.24 7.72 1.71
N THR A 112 -15.17 9.05 1.69
CA THR A 112 -14.55 9.83 0.59
C THR A 112 -13.10 9.42 0.33
N TYR A 113 -12.31 9.16 1.38
CA TYR A 113 -10.92 8.72 1.27
C TYR A 113 -10.81 7.36 0.60
N ILE A 114 -11.57 6.37 1.07
CA ILE A 114 -11.61 5.02 0.49
C ILE A 114 -12.02 5.05 -0.98
N ARG A 115 -13.00 5.89 -1.33
CA ARG A 115 -13.38 6.11 -2.73
C ARG A 115 -12.25 6.73 -3.54
N ALA A 116 -11.51 7.69 -2.99
CA ALA A 116 -10.40 8.34 -3.69
C ALA A 116 -9.26 7.36 -3.96
N ILE A 117 -8.87 6.54 -2.96
CA ILE A 117 -7.88 5.48 -3.12
C ILE A 117 -8.31 4.47 -4.18
N ARG A 118 -9.53 3.93 -4.08
CA ARG A 118 -10.05 2.98 -5.08
C ARG A 118 -10.00 3.55 -6.49
N TRP A 119 -10.30 4.85 -6.66
CA TRP A 119 -10.19 5.50 -7.97
C TRP A 119 -8.75 5.62 -8.46
N ALA A 120 -7.81 6.01 -7.59
CA ALA A 120 -6.41 6.12 -7.93
C ALA A 120 -5.84 4.77 -8.38
N HIS A 121 -6.09 3.72 -7.58
CA HIS A 121 -5.66 2.35 -7.86
C HIS A 121 -6.34 1.77 -9.10
N LYS A 122 -7.63 2.06 -9.30
CA LYS A 122 -8.32 1.67 -10.53
C LYS A 122 -7.70 2.30 -11.77
N MET A 123 -7.27 3.57 -11.69
CA MET A 123 -6.60 4.20 -12.83
C MET A 123 -5.19 3.68 -13.04
N HIS A 124 -4.51 3.27 -11.96
CA HIS A 124 -3.25 2.55 -12.04
C HIS A 124 -3.39 1.24 -12.84
N HIS A 125 -4.34 0.37 -12.46
CA HIS A 125 -4.63 -0.88 -13.18
C HIS A 125 -5.32 -0.73 -14.54
N ARG A 126 -5.66 0.49 -14.95
CA ARG A 126 -6.21 0.70 -16.29
C ARG A 126 -5.19 0.35 -17.37
N HIS A 127 -3.90 0.52 -17.07
CA HIS A 127 -2.81 0.08 -17.93
C HIS A 127 -2.43 -1.34 -17.52
N LEU A 128 -2.62 -2.29 -18.44
CA LEU A 128 -2.42 -3.71 -18.19
C LEU A 128 -0.96 -4.14 -18.31
N ASP A 129 -0.15 -3.34 -19.01
CA ASP A 129 1.27 -3.54 -19.16
C ASP A 129 2.05 -2.67 -18.18
N LYS A 130 3.34 -2.94 -18.07
CA LYS A 130 4.22 -2.22 -17.15
C LYS A 130 4.41 -0.74 -17.46
N GLN A 131 4.10 -0.29 -18.68
CA GLN A 131 4.29 1.07 -19.15
C GLN A 131 3.07 1.96 -18.88
N ASP A 132 3.27 3.28 -18.90
CA ASP A 132 2.23 4.32 -18.80
C ASP A 132 1.36 4.28 -17.53
N GLY A 133 1.76 3.50 -16.52
CA GLY A 133 1.13 3.46 -15.22
C GLY A 133 1.11 4.84 -14.55
N GLU A 134 0.01 5.16 -13.89
CA GLU A 134 -0.10 6.32 -13.00
C GLU A 134 -0.44 5.87 -11.58
N SER A 135 -0.24 6.75 -10.59
CA SER A 135 -0.70 6.52 -9.21
C SER A 135 -0.16 5.26 -8.52
N PHE A 136 1.16 5.09 -8.52
CA PHE A 136 1.87 3.98 -7.85
C PHE A 136 1.85 4.00 -6.30
N GLY A 137 1.33 5.08 -5.69
CA GLY A 137 1.25 5.22 -4.23
C GLY A 137 0.02 4.52 -3.67
N MET A 138 0.03 4.26 -2.36
CA MET A 138 -1.02 3.49 -1.70
C MET A 138 -1.89 4.36 -0.79
N LEU A 139 -1.27 5.03 0.19
CA LEU A 139 -1.97 5.83 1.19
C LEU A 139 -2.10 7.29 0.75
N TYR A 140 -1.12 7.80 -0.02
CA TYR A 140 -1.14 9.16 -0.50
C TYR A 140 -1.69 9.28 -1.91
N VAL A 141 -2.89 9.86 -2.04
CA VAL A 141 -3.64 9.93 -3.29
C VAL A 141 -3.59 11.33 -3.89
N HIS A 142 -3.32 11.41 -5.20
CA HIS A 142 -3.29 12.68 -5.94
C HIS A 142 -4.62 13.46 -5.84
N LYS A 143 -4.53 14.79 -5.67
CA LYS A 143 -5.69 15.70 -5.47
C LYS A 143 -6.79 15.56 -6.52
N LYS A 144 -6.44 15.15 -7.75
CA LYS A 144 -7.39 14.91 -8.85
C LYS A 144 -8.48 13.90 -8.51
N TYR A 145 -8.15 12.82 -7.80
CA TYR A 145 -9.12 11.79 -7.43
C TYR A 145 -10.04 12.23 -6.30
N TRP A 146 -9.52 13.01 -5.35
CA TRP A 146 -10.32 13.65 -4.33
C TRP A 146 -11.36 14.61 -4.93
N ALA A 147 -10.93 15.45 -5.87
CA ALA A 147 -11.83 16.37 -6.57
C ALA A 147 -12.91 15.61 -7.35
N LYS A 148 -12.53 14.54 -8.06
CA LYS A 148 -13.46 13.65 -8.76
C LYS A 148 -14.51 13.07 -7.81
N VAL A 149 -14.10 12.45 -6.70
CA VAL A 149 -15.03 11.81 -5.76
C VAL A 149 -15.98 12.82 -5.13
N ARG A 150 -15.49 14.02 -4.78
CA ARG A 150 -16.34 15.11 -4.26
C ARG A 150 -17.37 15.58 -5.28
N ARG A 151 -16.98 15.72 -6.55
CA ARG A 151 -17.89 16.06 -7.65
C ARG A 151 -18.96 14.98 -7.84
N ASP A 152 -18.55 13.71 -7.87
CA ASP A 152 -19.47 12.58 -8.03
C ASP A 152 -20.49 12.52 -6.89
N LYS A 153 -20.08 12.80 -5.64
CA LYS A 153 -21.00 12.85 -4.49
C LYS A 153 -22.06 13.95 -4.64
N LYS A 154 -21.64 15.18 -4.97
CA LYS A 154 -22.57 16.31 -5.20
C LYS A 154 -23.59 16.01 -6.31
N LEU A 155 -23.14 15.39 -7.41
CA LEU A 155 -24.04 15.01 -8.51
C LEU A 155 -25.08 13.95 -8.11
N LEU A 156 -24.75 13.06 -7.17
CA LEU A 156 -25.68 12.06 -6.65
C LEU A 156 -26.67 12.66 -5.64
N GLU A 157 -26.23 13.64 -4.84
CA GLU A 157 -27.08 14.39 -3.91
C GLU A 157 -28.11 15.23 -4.67
N ASN A 158 -27.69 15.94 -5.72
CA ASN A 158 -28.59 16.78 -6.53
C ASN A 158 -29.61 15.98 -7.38
N LYS A 159 -29.47 14.65 -7.46
CA LYS A 159 -30.39 13.75 -8.18
C LYS A 159 -31.43 13.09 -7.27
N ARG A 160 -31.32 13.27 -5.95
CA ARG A 160 -32.26 12.78 -4.94
C ARG A 160 -33.23 13.89 -4.56
#